data_AF-A0A7S4DHA9-F1
#
_entry.id   AF-A0A7S4DHA9-F1
#
_cell.length_a   1.000
_cell.length_b   1.000
_cell.length_c   1.000
_cell.angle_alpha   90.00
_cell.angle_beta   90.00
_cell.angle_gamma   90.00
#
_symmetry.space_group_name_H-M   'P 1'
#
loop_
_entity.id
_entity.type
_entity.pdbx_description
1 polymer ?
#
loop_
_entity_poly.entity_id
_entity_poly.type
_entity_poly.pdbx_seq_one_letter_code
_entity_poly.pdbx_strand_id
1 'polypeptide(L)'
;MQSLLQQMGGMGGAAAPQAPAALVKFKAGKMEMQSKGDNKFLIVPDLRKGEVSLFKGDDQLLHFQWKDRKTQALVDDLILFPDDAVFKRVKTGKEEDRVYLLQYKGSDRRFFFWMQDKDGAKDAEHCADVNKYMSNPDAAPGGAGGGGEAAGGVDLLRGLTSGGVVR
;
A
#
# COMPACT_ATOMS: atom_id res chain seq x y z
N MET A 1 38.90 -4.31 52.46
CA MET A 1 38.76 -3.42 51.28
C MET A 1 38.19 -4.28 50.16
N GLN A 2 36.87 -4.43 50.13
CA GLN A 2 35.91 -3.75 49.23
C GLN A 2 35.72 -4.49 47.89
N SER A 3 34.54 -5.10 47.80
CA SER A 3 33.90 -5.70 46.62
C SER A 3 33.82 -4.70 45.47
N LEU A 4 34.14 -5.15 44.25
CA LEU A 4 33.89 -4.41 43.02
C LEU A 4 33.15 -5.30 42.03
N LEU A 5 31.83 -5.31 42.19
CA LEU A 5 30.87 -5.67 41.15
C LEU A 5 30.81 -4.53 40.11
N GLN A 6 30.47 -4.87 38.86
CA GLN A 6 29.81 -4.03 37.84
C GLN A 6 30.65 -3.45 36.67
N GLN A 7 30.69 -4.16 35.53
CA GLN A 7 30.55 -3.62 34.15
C GLN A 7 30.69 -4.81 33.18
N MET A 8 29.83 -5.09 32.19
CA MET A 8 28.82 -4.30 31.52
C MET A 8 27.88 -5.29 30.81
N GLY A 9 26.59 -5.26 31.15
CA GLY A 9 25.53 -5.71 30.26
C GLY A 9 25.33 -4.63 29.21
N GLY A 10 25.54 -4.97 27.94
CA GLY A 10 25.29 -4.10 26.80
C GLY A 10 24.64 -4.92 25.72
N MET A 11 23.31 -4.94 25.76
CA MET A 11 22.44 -5.58 24.78
C MET A 11 22.80 -5.10 23.38
N GLY A 12 23.51 -5.94 22.62
CA GLY A 12 23.50 -5.90 21.17
C GLY A 12 22.12 -6.36 20.70
N GLY A 13 21.13 -5.48 20.84
CA GLY A 13 19.87 -5.61 20.11
C GLY A 13 20.23 -5.51 18.64
N ALA A 14 20.34 -6.65 17.97
CA ALA A 14 20.25 -6.69 16.51
C ALA A 14 18.95 -5.97 16.17
N ALA A 15 19.05 -4.75 15.68
CA ALA A 15 17.94 -4.10 15.00
C ALA A 15 17.65 -5.02 13.82
N ALA A 16 16.66 -5.89 13.99
CA ALA A 16 16.09 -6.62 12.88
C ALA A 16 15.80 -5.57 11.79
N PRO A 17 16.21 -5.81 10.52
CA PRO A 17 15.96 -4.87 9.45
C PRO A 17 14.48 -4.48 9.53
N GLN A 18 14.24 -3.20 9.81
CA GLN A 18 12.88 -2.68 9.94
C GLN A 18 12.27 -2.85 8.56
N ALA A 19 11.36 -3.81 8.42
CA ALA A 19 10.62 -3.96 7.18
C ALA A 19 9.97 -2.61 6.85
N PRO A 20 10.05 -2.14 5.59
CA PRO A 20 9.51 -0.85 5.21
C PRO A 20 8.05 -0.72 5.67
N ALA A 21 7.70 0.46 6.18
CA ALA A 21 6.37 0.71 6.72
C ALA A 21 5.31 0.47 5.64
N ALA A 22 4.40 -0.48 5.89
CA ALA A 22 3.33 -0.78 4.96
C ALA A 22 2.32 0.36 4.91
N LEU A 23 2.06 0.87 3.70
CA LEU A 23 1.02 1.87 3.42
C LEU A 23 -0.36 1.26 3.58
N VAL A 24 -0.52 0.04 3.06
CA VAL A 24 -1.74 -0.74 3.17
C VAL A 24 -1.37 -2.18 3.43
N LYS A 25 -2.12 -2.82 4.33
CA LYS A 25 -1.87 -4.19 4.73
C LYS A 25 -3.18 -4.87 5.14
N PHE A 26 -3.48 -6.01 4.53
CA PHE A 26 -4.70 -6.75 4.81
C PHE A 26 -4.52 -8.25 4.54
N LYS A 27 -5.38 -9.08 5.15
CA LYS A 27 -5.32 -10.54 4.97
C LYS A 27 -6.07 -10.91 3.72
N ALA A 28 -5.36 -11.50 2.77
CA ALA A 28 -5.95 -12.02 1.55
C ALA A 28 -5.19 -13.26 1.06
N GLY A 29 -5.93 -14.23 0.53
CA GLY A 29 -5.32 -15.34 -0.21
C GLY A 29 -5.15 -14.98 -1.68
N LYS A 30 -4.27 -15.70 -2.36
CA LYS A 30 -4.13 -15.61 -3.83
C LYS A 30 -5.08 -16.59 -4.51
N MET A 31 -5.32 -16.39 -5.80
CA MET A 31 -6.00 -17.36 -6.65
C MET A 31 -5.20 -17.53 -7.94
N GLU A 32 -5.19 -18.74 -8.45
CA GLU A 32 -4.48 -19.07 -9.67
C GLU A 32 -5.45 -19.24 -10.82
N MET A 33 -5.14 -18.61 -11.95
CA MET A 33 -5.91 -18.75 -13.18
C MET A 33 -5.42 -19.99 -13.92
N GLN A 34 -6.28 -21.00 -14.03
CA GLN A 34 -6.03 -22.20 -14.81
C GLN A 34 -6.77 -22.11 -16.15
N SER A 35 -6.06 -22.32 -17.26
CA SER A 35 -6.71 -22.46 -18.57
C SER A 35 -7.40 -23.81 -18.68
N LYS A 36 -8.67 -23.82 -19.08
CA LYS A 36 -9.47 -25.04 -19.30
C LYS A 36 -9.64 -25.40 -20.79
N GLY A 37 -8.94 -24.69 -21.69
CA GLY A 37 -9.19 -24.77 -23.14
C GLY A 37 -10.39 -23.91 -23.57
N ASP A 38 -10.54 -23.68 -24.87
CA ASP A 38 -11.69 -22.94 -25.45
C ASP A 38 -11.92 -21.54 -24.85
N ASN A 39 -10.85 -20.79 -24.56
CA ASN A 39 -10.91 -19.44 -23.97
C ASN A 39 -11.66 -19.38 -22.61
N LYS A 40 -11.75 -20.52 -21.92
CA LYS A 40 -12.33 -20.64 -20.58
C LYS A 40 -11.22 -20.68 -19.55
N PHE A 41 -11.38 -19.84 -18.52
CA PHE A 41 -10.46 -19.77 -17.40
C PHE A 41 -11.17 -20.18 -16.12
N LEU A 42 -10.53 -21.05 -15.34
CA LEU A 42 -10.96 -21.42 -14.01
C LEU A 42 -10.09 -20.68 -13.00
N ILE A 43 -10.70 -19.88 -12.14
CA ILE A 43 -10.00 -19.22 -11.03
C ILE A 43 -10.10 -20.13 -9.81
N VAL A 44 -8.96 -20.68 -9.38
CA VAL A 44 -8.89 -21.61 -8.25
C VAL A 44 -8.28 -20.90 -7.05
N PRO A 45 -8.97 -20.82 -5.89
CA PRO A 45 -8.42 -20.20 -4.71
C PRO A 45 -7.27 -21.02 -4.13
N ASP A 46 -6.19 -20.33 -3.78
CA ASP A 46 -5.16 -20.87 -2.92
C ASP A 46 -5.66 -20.83 -1.46
N LEU A 47 -5.67 -21.99 -0.80
CA LEU A 47 -6.16 -22.16 0.57
C LEU A 47 -5.17 -21.63 1.63
N ARG A 48 -3.96 -21.23 1.22
CA ARG A 48 -2.98 -20.64 2.13
C ARG A 48 -3.48 -19.34 2.72
N LYS A 49 -3.17 -19.13 4.00
CA LYS A 49 -3.45 -17.87 4.68
C LYS A 49 -2.40 -16.86 4.23
N GLY A 50 -2.82 -15.84 3.50
CA GLY A 50 -1.93 -14.85 2.92
C GLY A 50 -2.09 -13.48 3.54
N GLU A 51 -1.09 -12.64 3.29
CA GLU A 51 -1.10 -11.23 3.65
C GLU A 51 -0.60 -10.44 2.45
N VAL A 52 -1.40 -9.47 2.02
CA VAL A 52 -1.00 -8.47 1.04
C VAL A 52 -0.43 -7.29 1.80
N SER A 53 0.70 -6.78 1.34
CA SER A 53 1.32 -5.55 1.85
C SER A 53 1.72 -4.67 0.67
N LEU A 54 1.29 -3.41 0.71
CA LEU A 54 1.69 -2.37 -0.23
C LEU A 54 2.62 -1.41 0.51
N PHE A 55 3.82 -1.19 0.00
CA PHE A 55 4.78 -0.26 0.59
C PHE A 55 5.68 0.36 -0.47
N LYS A 56 6.31 1.49 -0.14
CA LYS A 56 7.36 2.09 -0.95
C LYS A 56 8.71 1.49 -0.54
N GLY A 57 9.41 0.86 -1.48
CA GLY A 57 10.71 0.24 -1.26
C GLY A 57 11.83 1.28 -1.15
N ASP A 58 13.03 0.82 -0.79
CA ASP A 58 14.24 1.67 -0.74
C ASP A 58 14.63 2.19 -2.13
N ASP A 59 14.25 1.44 -3.17
CA ASP A 59 14.38 1.80 -4.58
C ASP A 59 13.38 2.88 -5.05
N GLN A 60 12.57 3.40 -4.13
CA GLN A 60 11.49 4.37 -4.37
C GLN A 60 10.34 3.84 -5.24
N LEU A 61 10.28 2.53 -5.49
CA LEU A 61 9.19 1.92 -6.24
C LEU A 61 8.10 1.39 -5.29
N LEU A 62 6.88 1.27 -5.82
CA LEU A 62 5.75 0.75 -5.06
C LEU A 62 5.71 -0.78 -5.19
N HIS A 63 5.90 -1.47 -4.07
CA HIS A 63 5.87 -2.93 -3.99
C HIS A 63 4.52 -3.42 -3.50
N PHE A 64 3.85 -4.22 -4.31
CA PHE A 64 2.70 -5.02 -3.92
C PHE A 64 3.17 -6.45 -3.67
N GLN A 65 3.34 -6.78 -2.38
CA GLN A 65 3.82 -8.08 -1.96
C GLN A 65 2.70 -8.96 -1.43
N TRP A 66 2.79 -10.25 -1.75
CA TRP A 66 2.00 -11.29 -1.11
C TRP A 66 2.93 -12.30 -0.43
N LYS A 67 2.66 -12.55 0.85
CA LYS A 67 3.39 -13.54 1.64
C LYS A 67 2.47 -14.56 2.30
N ASP A 68 3.01 -15.75 2.50
CA ASP A 68 2.36 -16.80 3.27
C ASP A 68 2.48 -16.48 4.77
N ARG A 69 1.35 -16.38 5.47
CA ARG A 69 1.33 -16.04 6.90
C ARG A 69 1.82 -17.17 7.80
N LYS A 70 1.76 -18.42 7.35
CA LYS A 70 2.22 -19.58 8.13
C LYS A 70 3.73 -19.71 8.07
N THR A 71 4.31 -19.59 6.87
CA THR A 71 5.75 -19.77 6.66
C THR A 71 6.54 -18.46 6.69
N GLN A 72 5.84 -17.31 6.63
CA GLN A 72 6.42 -15.98 6.41
C GLN A 72 7.24 -15.86 5.11
N ALA A 73 7.06 -16.80 4.16
CA ALA A 73 7.74 -16.76 2.88
C ALA A 73 7.11 -15.68 1.99
N LEU A 74 7.95 -14.80 1.43
CA LEU A 74 7.58 -13.92 0.33
C LEU A 74 7.42 -14.77 -0.94
N VAL A 75 6.23 -14.77 -1.53
CA VAL A 75 5.93 -15.61 -2.70
C VAL A 75 5.77 -14.77 -3.95
N ASP A 76 5.10 -13.62 -3.85
CA ASP A 76 4.94 -12.68 -4.97
C ASP A 76 5.38 -11.29 -4.53
N ASP A 77 6.20 -10.64 -5.36
CA ASP A 77 6.59 -9.23 -5.22
C ASP A 77 6.40 -8.54 -6.57
N LEU A 78 5.40 -7.66 -6.63
CA LEU A 78 4.99 -6.97 -7.84
C LEU A 78 5.35 -5.50 -7.73
N ILE A 79 6.20 -5.02 -8.64
CA ILE A 79 6.50 -3.60 -8.77
C ILE A 79 5.36 -2.93 -9.54
N LEU A 80 4.84 -1.84 -8.99
CA LEU A 80 3.76 -1.06 -9.55
C LEU A 80 4.25 0.36 -9.87
N PHE A 81 3.99 0.80 -11.11
CA PHE A 81 4.21 2.18 -11.50
C PHE A 81 2.93 3.01 -11.29
N PRO A 82 3.07 4.33 -11.09
CA PRO A 82 1.95 5.24 -11.00
C PRO A 82 0.97 5.05 -12.15
N ASP A 83 -0.31 4.89 -11.82
CA ASP A 83 -1.40 4.71 -12.77
C ASP A 83 -1.30 3.49 -13.70
N ASP A 84 -0.34 2.58 -13.49
CA ASP A 84 -0.13 1.45 -14.40
C ASP A 84 -0.93 0.19 -14.00
N ALA A 85 -1.56 0.20 -12.84
CA ALA A 85 -2.41 -0.89 -12.38
C ALA A 85 -3.75 -0.39 -11.86
N VAL A 86 -4.74 -1.29 -11.86
CA VAL A 86 -6.04 -1.08 -11.23
C VAL A 86 -6.34 -2.25 -10.31
N PHE A 87 -6.81 -1.92 -9.10
CA PHE A 87 -7.30 -2.89 -8.15
C PHE A 87 -8.82 -2.77 -8.02
N LYS A 88 -9.57 -3.82 -8.34
CA LYS A 88 -11.05 -3.75 -8.36
C LYS A 88 -11.71 -5.01 -7.82
N ARG A 89 -12.89 -4.84 -7.21
CA ARG A 89 -13.75 -5.97 -6.83
C ARG A 89 -14.28 -6.68 -8.08
N VAL A 90 -14.27 -8.01 -8.05
CA VAL A 90 -14.82 -8.88 -9.10
C VAL A 90 -16.11 -9.50 -8.58
N LYS A 91 -17.18 -9.43 -9.40
CA LYS A 91 -18.42 -10.16 -9.13
C LYS A 91 -18.28 -11.59 -9.65
N THR A 92 -18.23 -12.57 -8.75
CA THR A 92 -18.19 -14.00 -9.09
C THR A 92 -19.58 -14.61 -9.29
N GLY A 93 -20.64 -13.86 -8.99
CA GLY A 93 -22.03 -14.33 -8.99
C GLY A 93 -22.55 -14.70 -7.59
N LYS A 94 -21.69 -14.71 -6.57
CA LYS A 94 -22.08 -14.85 -5.16
C LYS A 94 -21.76 -13.56 -4.41
N GLU A 95 -22.68 -13.08 -3.59
CA GLU A 95 -22.49 -11.80 -2.88
C GLU A 95 -21.49 -11.91 -1.71
N GLU A 96 -21.38 -13.11 -1.13
CA GLU A 96 -20.43 -13.45 -0.07
C GLU A 96 -18.98 -13.55 -0.57
N ASP A 97 -18.79 -13.67 -1.89
CA ASP A 97 -17.46 -13.74 -2.47
C ASP A 97 -16.82 -12.35 -2.47
N ARG A 98 -15.70 -12.27 -1.77
CA ARG A 98 -14.89 -11.05 -1.60
C ARG A 98 -13.62 -11.17 -2.42
N VAL A 99 -13.81 -11.23 -3.74
CA VAL A 99 -12.74 -11.42 -4.72
C VAL A 99 -12.36 -10.09 -5.38
N TYR A 100 -11.07 -9.86 -5.49
CA TYR A 100 -10.46 -8.66 -6.05
C TYR A 100 -9.46 -9.04 -7.14
N LEU A 101 -9.31 -8.17 -8.13
CA LEU A 101 -8.43 -8.31 -9.26
C LEU A 101 -7.44 -7.14 -9.27
N LEU A 102 -6.15 -7.45 -9.30
CA LEU A 102 -5.10 -6.54 -9.71
C LEU A 102 -4.77 -6.80 -11.19
N GLN A 103 -4.85 -5.76 -12.00
CA GLN A 103 -4.61 -5.83 -13.43
C GLN A 103 -3.73 -4.65 -13.86
N TYR A 104 -2.61 -4.94 -14.52
CA TYR A 104 -1.81 -3.92 -15.20
C TYR A 104 -2.58 -3.37 -16.41
N LYS A 105 -2.60 -2.06 -16.59
CA LYS A 105 -3.20 -1.42 -17.76
C LYS A 105 -2.38 -1.78 -19.00
N GLY A 106 -3.05 -2.08 -20.11
CA GLY A 106 -2.37 -2.49 -21.35
C GLY A 106 -1.75 -3.89 -21.34
N SER A 107 -1.91 -4.68 -20.26
CA SER A 107 -1.51 -6.09 -20.20
C SER A 107 -2.71 -6.99 -19.97
N ASP A 108 -2.63 -8.26 -20.37
CA ASP A 108 -3.61 -9.29 -20.00
C ASP A 108 -3.26 -10.01 -18.68
N ARG A 109 -2.17 -9.58 -18.01
CA ARG A 109 -1.71 -10.18 -16.74
C ARG A 109 -2.65 -9.83 -15.58
N ARG A 110 -3.41 -10.82 -15.14
CA ARG A 110 -4.40 -10.73 -14.05
C ARG A 110 -3.94 -11.45 -12.80
N PHE A 111 -4.04 -10.79 -11.66
CA PHE A 111 -3.80 -11.41 -10.35
C PHE A 111 -5.08 -11.33 -9.51
N PHE A 112 -5.56 -12.48 -9.05
CA PHE A 112 -6.79 -12.57 -8.29
C PHE A 112 -6.48 -12.82 -6.81
N PHE A 113 -7.19 -12.10 -5.95
CA PHE A 113 -7.05 -12.16 -4.50
C PHE A 113 -8.42 -12.30 -3.85
N TRP A 114 -8.49 -13.01 -2.72
CA TRP A 114 -9.72 -13.14 -1.95
C TRP A 114 -9.50 -12.73 -0.49
N MET A 115 -10.39 -11.88 0.02
CA MET A 115 -10.25 -11.31 1.36
C MET A 115 -10.47 -12.39 2.43
N GLN A 116 -9.53 -12.46 3.39
CA GLN A 116 -9.50 -13.45 4.47
C GLN A 116 -9.80 -12.83 5.84
N ASP A 117 -9.94 -11.51 5.94
CA ASP A 117 -10.36 -10.88 7.18
C ASP A 117 -11.79 -11.30 7.55
N LYS A 118 -12.03 -11.47 8.85
CA LYS A 118 -13.34 -11.95 9.36
C LYS A 118 -14.47 -10.97 9.05
N ASP A 119 -14.14 -9.68 9.03
CA ASP A 119 -15.05 -8.60 8.72
C ASP A 119 -14.72 -8.05 7.32
N GLY A 120 -15.75 -7.87 6.49
CA GLY A 120 -15.63 -7.31 5.15
C GLY A 120 -15.87 -5.80 5.07
N ALA A 121 -16.21 -5.15 6.18
CA ALA A 121 -16.51 -3.71 6.22
C ALA A 121 -15.35 -2.86 5.69
N LYS A 122 -14.10 -3.30 5.88
CA LYS A 122 -12.89 -2.60 5.44
C LYS A 122 -12.42 -2.98 4.04
N ASP A 123 -13.05 -3.95 3.38
CA ASP A 123 -12.55 -4.43 2.08
C ASP A 123 -12.60 -3.32 1.01
N ALA A 124 -13.64 -2.48 1.05
CA ALA A 124 -13.80 -1.34 0.15
C ALA A 124 -12.77 -0.23 0.46
N GLU A 125 -12.48 0.02 1.74
CA GLU A 125 -11.45 0.97 2.19
C GLU A 125 -10.06 0.51 1.72
N HIS A 126 -9.70 -0.75 1.95
CA HIS A 126 -8.45 -1.32 1.47
C HIS A 126 -8.33 -1.24 -0.05
N CYS A 127 -9.40 -1.51 -0.78
CA CYS A 127 -9.41 -1.35 -2.23
C CYS A 127 -9.18 0.11 -2.65
N ALA A 128 -9.83 1.07 -1.98
CA ALA A 128 -9.67 2.49 -2.28
C ALA A 128 -8.23 2.96 -1.97
N ASP A 129 -7.68 2.59 -0.82
CA ASP A 129 -6.32 2.96 -0.41
C ASP A 129 -5.27 2.38 -1.35
N VAL A 130 -5.42 1.12 -1.77
CA VAL A 130 -4.53 0.49 -2.75
C VAL A 130 -4.49 1.30 -4.04
N ASN A 131 -5.64 1.66 -4.61
CA ASN A 131 -5.67 2.47 -5.83
C ASN A 131 -5.12 3.89 -5.58
N LYS A 132 -5.41 4.49 -4.42
CA LYS A 132 -4.90 5.82 -4.06
C LYS A 132 -3.37 5.85 -4.07
N TYR A 133 -2.72 4.89 -3.42
CA TYR A 133 -1.25 4.83 -3.39
C TYR A 133 -0.66 4.35 -4.71
N MET A 134 -1.39 3.58 -5.52
CA MET A 134 -0.99 3.27 -6.90
C MET A 134 -1.02 4.50 -7.81
N SER A 135 -1.96 5.44 -7.64
CA SER A 135 -1.97 6.68 -8.42
C SER A 135 -1.03 7.75 -7.86
N ASN A 136 -0.85 7.79 -6.54
CA ASN A 136 0.04 8.74 -5.88
C ASN A 136 0.89 8.04 -4.80
N PRO A 137 2.04 7.43 -5.16
CA PRO A 137 2.89 6.72 -4.20
C PRO A 137 3.55 7.65 -3.17
N ASP A 138 3.63 8.95 -3.43
CA ASP A 138 4.20 9.94 -2.51
C ASP A 138 3.20 10.47 -1.47
N ALA A 139 1.90 10.17 -1.62
CA ALA A 139 0.90 10.44 -0.57
C ALA A 139 1.06 9.55 0.68
N ALA A 140 2.01 8.62 0.65
CA ALA A 140 2.44 7.79 1.77
C ALA A 140 2.86 8.64 2.98
N PRO A 141 2.30 8.40 4.19
CA PRO A 141 2.77 9.06 5.40
C PRO A 141 4.15 8.50 5.77
N GLY A 142 5.21 9.09 5.22
CA GLY A 142 6.59 8.65 5.47
C GLY A 142 7.61 9.03 4.39
N GLY A 143 7.19 9.54 3.24
CA GLY A 143 8.10 10.14 2.28
C GLY A 143 8.40 11.59 2.66
N ALA A 144 9.64 11.89 3.00
CA ALA A 144 10.14 13.26 3.02
C ALA A 144 10.07 13.85 1.60
N GLY A 145 8.90 14.34 1.21
CA GLY A 145 8.65 15.10 0.00
C GLY A 145 8.20 16.49 0.41
N GLY A 146 9.15 17.44 0.42
CA GLY A 146 8.83 18.86 0.56
C GLY A 146 7.97 19.32 -0.61
N GLY A 147 6.65 19.34 -0.41
CA GLY A 147 5.66 19.86 -1.36
C GLY A 147 4.89 21.02 -0.74
N GLY A 148 5.59 22.14 -0.53
CA GLY A 148 4.96 23.42 -0.22
C GLY A 148 4.50 24.10 -1.50
N GLU A 149 3.29 23.74 -1.94
CA GLU A 149 2.54 24.39 -3.01
C GLU A 149 2.24 25.84 -2.59
N ALA A 150 3.01 26.81 -3.10
CA ALA A 150 2.71 28.24 -2.95
C ALA A 150 1.71 28.65 -4.04
N ALA A 151 0.44 28.35 -3.80
CA ALA A 151 -0.66 28.92 -4.57
C ALA A 151 -0.82 30.42 -4.23
N GLY A 152 -0.62 31.25 -5.26
CA GLY A 152 -1.46 32.40 -5.61
C GLY A 152 -1.86 33.41 -4.52
N GLY A 153 -1.29 34.60 -4.64
CA GLY A 153 -2.06 35.85 -4.66
C GLY A 153 -2.38 36.48 -3.30
N VAL A 154 -1.48 37.34 -2.83
CA VAL A 154 -1.89 38.54 -2.08
C VAL A 154 -1.26 39.77 -2.70
N ASP A 155 -2.16 40.60 -3.20
CA ASP A 155 -1.99 41.93 -3.76
C ASP A 155 -1.13 42.82 -2.84
N LEU A 156 0.04 43.20 -3.32
CA LEU A 156 0.93 44.18 -2.69
C LEU A 156 1.15 45.36 -3.64
N LEU A 157 0.08 46.11 -3.91
CA LEU A 157 0.18 47.48 -4.39
C LEU A 157 -0.52 48.42 -3.40
N ARG A 158 0.24 48.75 -2.35
CA ARG A 158 -0.01 49.89 -1.47
C ARG A 158 -0.03 51.17 -2.31
N GLY A 159 -1.22 51.58 -2.72
CA GLY A 159 -1.49 52.94 -3.17
C GLY A 159 -1.30 53.92 -2.02
N LEU A 160 -0.26 54.75 -2.11
CA LEU A 160 -0.25 56.08 -1.51
C LEU A 160 -1.51 56.82 -1.97
N THR A 161 -2.39 57.24 -1.05
CA THR A 161 -2.90 58.62 -1.06
C THR A 161 -3.41 59.01 0.33
N SER A 162 -2.81 60.10 0.78
CA SER A 162 -3.22 61.06 1.80
C SER A 162 -4.72 61.17 2.11
N GLY A 163 -5.03 61.27 3.41
CA GLY A 163 -6.35 61.72 3.89
C GLY A 163 -6.33 61.99 5.38
N GLY A 164 -5.62 63.04 5.79
CA GLY A 164 -5.62 63.52 7.17
C GLY A 164 -6.77 64.49 7.45
N VAL A 165 -7.14 64.49 8.73
CA VAL A 165 -7.84 65.53 9.50
C VAL A 165 -9.32 65.29 9.81
N VAL A 166 -9.46 65.00 11.10
CA VAL A 166 -10.58 65.05 12.03
C VAL A 166 -11.15 66.47 12.24
N ARG A 167 -12.47 66.48 12.47
CA ARG A 167 -13.37 67.53 12.99
C ARG A 167 -13.90 68.55 11.99
#